data_AF-A0A174B8Z6-F1
#
_entry.id   AF-A0A174B8Z6-F1
#
_cell.length_a   1.000
_cell.length_b   1.000
_cell.length_c   1.000
_cell.angle_alpha   90.00
_cell.angle_beta   90.00
_cell.angle_gamma   90.00
#
_symmetry.space_group_name_H-M   'P 1'
#
loop_
_entity.id
_entity.type
_entity.pdbx_description
1 polymer ?
#
loop_
_entity_poly.entity_id
_entity_poly.type
_entity_poly.pdbx_seq_one_letter_code
_entity_poly.pdbx_strand_id
1 'polypeptide(L)'
;MGKKIELVYEDKKYIVSIDGSEVEKLEDVDKAFERFKQVIKNNDSNNDKSWLYIEETIKSFENENVEINGQFKTVTIGPLKYFYNTGKVFYISESDMTQLIGGYGLIKFILETPGLQEKENIESFLELCKVAVENGANYRLSGGSITIISAVLNYGSVEFNFNYNKINKGIAIEDGSFEEFKKYVLETINK
;
A
#
# COMPACT_ATOMS: atom_id res chain seq x y z
N MET A 1 -15.05 -12.11 -14.86
CA MET A 1 -14.57 -13.24 -15.69
C MET A 1 -13.47 -13.93 -14.92
N GLY A 2 -13.54 -15.26 -14.77
CA GLY A 2 -12.46 -16.02 -14.13
C GLY A 2 -11.23 -16.06 -15.02
N LYS A 3 -10.04 -15.92 -14.44
CA LYS A 3 -8.76 -16.11 -15.14
C LYS A 3 -8.40 -17.58 -15.14
N LYS A 4 -7.94 -18.11 -16.28
CA LYS A 4 -7.40 -19.46 -16.38
C LYS A 4 -5.90 -19.41 -16.10
N ILE A 5 -5.45 -20.16 -15.10
CA ILE A 5 -4.02 -20.23 -14.73
C ILE A 5 -3.58 -21.67 -14.90
N GLU A 6 -2.48 -21.88 -15.63
CA GLU A 6 -2.01 -23.22 -15.99
C GLU A 6 -0.53 -23.38 -15.61
N LEU A 7 -0.18 -24.59 -15.17
CA LEU A 7 1.20 -25.06 -15.02
C LEU A 7 1.35 -26.25 -15.97
N VAL A 8 2.16 -26.08 -17.01
CA VAL A 8 2.36 -27.09 -18.07
C VAL A 8 3.81 -27.54 -18.04
N TYR A 9 4.06 -28.84 -18.17
CA TYR A 9 5.42 -29.35 -18.37
C TYR A 9 5.59 -29.75 -19.83
N GLU A 10 6.44 -29.01 -20.55
CA GLU A 10 6.72 -29.19 -21.97
C GLU A 10 8.20 -28.88 -22.25
N ASP A 11 8.82 -29.61 -23.19
CA ASP A 11 10.23 -29.43 -23.56
C ASP A 11 11.22 -29.41 -22.37
N LYS A 12 10.98 -30.29 -21.39
CA LYS A 12 11.74 -30.39 -20.14
C LYS A 12 11.70 -29.15 -19.25
N LYS A 13 10.68 -28.30 -19.41
CA LYS A 13 10.49 -27.09 -18.62
C LYS A 13 9.06 -26.99 -18.12
N TYR A 14 8.91 -26.40 -16.94
CA TYR A 14 7.64 -26.01 -16.35
C TYR A 14 7.29 -24.59 -16.78
N ILE A 15 6.13 -24.42 -17.39
CA ILE A 15 5.62 -23.16 -17.94
C ILE A 15 4.42 -22.75 -17.10
N VAL A 16 4.46 -21.57 -16.50
CA VAL A 16 3.32 -20.96 -15.81
C VAL A 16 2.69 -19.95 -16.75
N SER A 17 1.38 -20.05 -17.02
CA SER A 17 0.67 -19.14 -17.92
C SER A 17 -0.65 -18.62 -17.32
N ILE A 18 -1.08 -17.46 -17.82
CA ILE A 18 -2.37 -16.83 -17.50
C ILE A 18 -3.09 -16.59 -18.83
N ASP A 19 -4.29 -17.17 -18.98
CA ASP A 19 -5.11 -17.06 -20.20
C ASP A 19 -4.32 -17.37 -21.48
N GLY A 20 -3.44 -18.37 -21.40
CA GLY A 20 -2.57 -18.82 -22.50
C GLY A 20 -1.29 -18.00 -22.71
N SER A 21 -1.09 -16.90 -21.98
CA SER A 21 0.15 -16.11 -22.03
C SER A 21 1.18 -16.61 -21.02
N GLU A 22 2.37 -16.99 -21.49
CA GLU A 22 3.48 -17.43 -20.63
C GLU A 22 3.91 -16.30 -19.69
N VAL A 23 3.92 -16.58 -18.39
CA VAL A 23 4.43 -15.71 -17.33
C VAL A 23 5.87 -16.05 -17.00
N GLU A 24 6.21 -17.34 -16.99
CA GLU A 24 7.53 -17.82 -16.60
C GLU A 24 7.80 -19.25 -17.06
N LYS A 25 9.08 -19.58 -17.24
CA LYS A 25 9.57 -20.90 -17.63
C LYS A 25 10.73 -21.34 -16.74
N LEU A 26 10.59 -22.49 -16.09
CA LEU A 26 11.46 -22.97 -15.02
C LEU A 26 11.85 -24.44 -15.26
N GLU A 27 13.04 -24.85 -14.82
CA GLU A 27 13.48 -26.25 -14.92
C GLU A 27 13.25 -27.03 -13.61
N ASP A 28 13.14 -26.31 -12.50
CA ASP A 28 12.95 -26.85 -11.16
C ASP A 28 11.45 -26.91 -10.80
N VAL A 29 11.00 -28.09 -10.36
CA VAL A 29 9.59 -28.35 -10.07
C VAL A 29 9.09 -27.59 -8.85
N ASP A 30 9.91 -27.48 -7.79
CA ASP A 30 9.50 -26.83 -6.55
C ASP A 30 9.34 -25.33 -6.78
N LYS A 31 10.31 -24.72 -7.46
CA LYS A 31 10.22 -23.31 -7.89
C LYS A 31 9.03 -23.07 -8.80
N ALA A 32 8.76 -23.97 -9.75
CA ALA A 32 7.60 -23.85 -10.62
C ALA A 32 6.27 -23.95 -9.86
N PHE A 33 6.20 -24.82 -8.86
CA PHE A 33 5.01 -24.99 -8.04
C PHE A 33 4.81 -23.82 -7.07
N GLU A 34 5.88 -23.30 -6.48
CA GLU A 34 5.85 -22.05 -5.71
C GLU A 34 5.38 -20.89 -6.56
N ARG A 35 5.90 -20.78 -7.79
CA ARG A 35 5.50 -19.73 -8.72
C ARG A 35 4.04 -19.87 -9.14
N PHE A 36 3.59 -21.07 -9.46
CA PHE A 36 2.19 -21.34 -9.78
C PHE A 36 1.25 -20.97 -8.62
N LYS A 37 1.59 -21.38 -7.38
CA LYS A 37 0.85 -20.98 -6.17
C LYS A 37 0.83 -19.46 -5.99
N GLN A 38 1.95 -18.78 -6.23
CA GLN A 38 2.01 -17.33 -6.18
C GLN A 38 1.09 -16.72 -7.24
N VAL A 39 1.16 -17.19 -8.49
CA VAL A 39 0.33 -16.68 -9.59
C VAL A 39 -1.16 -16.89 -9.31
N ILE A 40 -1.56 -18.03 -8.73
CA ILE A 40 -2.93 -18.24 -8.26
C ILE A 40 -3.30 -17.21 -7.20
N LYS A 41 -2.57 -17.12 -6.08
CA LYS A 41 -2.83 -16.15 -5.00
C LYS A 41 -2.88 -14.71 -5.52
N ASN A 42 -2.06 -14.41 -6.51
CA ASN A 42 -1.92 -13.12 -7.16
C ASN A 42 -3.06 -12.78 -8.12
N ASN A 43 -3.88 -13.75 -8.51
CA ASN A 43 -4.96 -13.54 -9.47
C ASN A 43 -6.33 -13.91 -8.88
N ASP A 44 -6.33 -14.55 -7.71
CA ASP A 44 -7.48 -14.79 -6.84
C ASP A 44 -7.83 -13.56 -5.99
N SER A 45 -7.14 -12.42 -6.20
CA SER A 45 -7.41 -11.19 -5.48
C SER A 45 -8.80 -10.63 -5.79
N ASN A 46 -9.59 -10.45 -4.73
CA ASN A 46 -10.81 -9.64 -4.64
C ASN A 46 -10.53 -8.14 -4.84
N ASN A 47 -9.79 -7.77 -5.88
CA ASN A 47 -9.62 -6.37 -6.24
C ASN A 47 -10.81 -6.00 -7.14
N ASP A 48 -11.76 -5.23 -6.60
CA ASP A 48 -12.94 -4.77 -7.34
C ASP A 48 -12.59 -3.93 -8.58
N LYS A 49 -11.37 -3.36 -8.59
CA LYS A 49 -10.84 -2.49 -9.65
C LYS A 49 -9.87 -3.25 -10.54
N SER A 50 -9.99 -3.06 -11.85
CA SER A 50 -9.04 -3.62 -12.82
C SER A 50 -7.67 -2.93 -12.72
N TRP A 51 -6.61 -3.63 -13.14
CA TRP A 51 -5.28 -3.05 -13.24
C TRP A 51 -5.27 -1.82 -14.16
N LEU A 52 -5.94 -1.91 -15.32
CA LEU A 52 -6.01 -0.81 -16.28
C LEU A 52 -6.60 0.45 -15.64
N TYR A 53 -7.69 0.31 -14.88
CA TYR A 53 -8.30 1.42 -14.15
C TYR A 53 -7.33 2.04 -13.13
N ILE A 54 -6.60 1.22 -12.37
CA ILE A 54 -5.62 1.69 -11.39
C ILE A 54 -4.48 2.44 -12.09
N GLU A 55 -3.94 1.87 -13.17
CA GLU A 55 -2.84 2.45 -13.94
C GLU A 55 -3.24 3.79 -14.55
N GLU A 56 -4.40 3.88 -15.21
CA GLU A 56 -4.92 5.13 -15.79
C GLU A 56 -5.17 6.19 -14.71
N THR A 57 -5.76 5.79 -13.59
CA THR A 57 -6.02 6.71 -12.47
C THR A 57 -4.71 7.27 -11.93
N ILE A 58 -3.71 6.44 -11.69
CA ILE A 58 -2.42 6.88 -11.15
C ILE A 58 -1.69 7.81 -12.14
N LYS A 59 -1.68 7.46 -13.44
CA LYS A 59 -1.07 8.30 -14.47
C LYS A 59 -1.71 9.68 -14.56
N SER A 60 -3.02 9.80 -14.29
CA SER A 60 -3.72 11.08 -14.33
C SER A 60 -3.26 12.10 -13.28
N PHE A 61 -2.55 11.66 -12.23
CA PHE A 61 -1.99 12.57 -11.22
C PHE A 61 -0.66 13.21 -11.64
N GLU A 62 -0.03 12.72 -12.72
CA GLU A 62 1.24 13.26 -13.26
C GLU A 62 2.34 13.46 -12.20
N ASN A 63 2.38 12.59 -11.17
CA ASN A 63 3.31 12.72 -10.06
C ASN A 63 4.64 12.00 -10.34
N GLU A 64 5.74 12.76 -10.33
CA GLU A 64 7.10 12.27 -10.63
C GLU A 64 7.66 11.27 -9.62
N ASN A 65 7.10 11.22 -8.39
CA ASN A 65 7.52 10.29 -7.35
C ASN A 65 6.94 8.87 -7.54
N VAL A 66 6.14 8.66 -8.60
CA VAL A 66 5.43 7.39 -8.84
C VAL A 66 6.09 6.60 -9.96
N GLU A 67 6.44 5.35 -9.65
CA GLU A 67 6.87 4.36 -10.64
C GLU A 67 5.78 3.31 -10.86
N ILE A 68 5.39 3.08 -12.10
CA ILE A 68 4.44 2.03 -12.48
C ILE A 68 5.18 0.93 -13.23
N ASN A 69 5.08 -0.30 -12.73
CA ASN A 69 5.57 -1.48 -13.44
C ASN A 69 4.38 -2.27 -13.99
N GLY A 70 4.09 -2.10 -15.29
CA GLY A 70 2.96 -2.76 -15.96
C GLY A 70 3.12 -4.29 -16.07
N GLN A 71 4.36 -4.78 -16.18
CA GLN A 71 4.64 -6.22 -16.28
C GLN A 71 4.29 -6.95 -14.97
N PHE A 72 4.75 -6.41 -13.84
CA PHE A 72 4.51 -7.00 -12.52
C PHE A 72 3.26 -6.46 -11.82
N LYS A 73 2.58 -5.49 -12.43
CA LYS A 73 1.38 -4.81 -11.90
C LYS A 73 1.63 -4.24 -10.50
N THR A 74 2.71 -3.47 -10.38
CA THR A 74 3.09 -2.81 -9.13
C THR A 74 3.17 -1.31 -9.30
N VAL A 75 2.96 -0.59 -8.19
CA VAL A 75 3.11 0.86 -8.09
C VAL A 75 4.06 1.14 -6.93
N THR A 76 5.05 1.98 -7.15
CA THR A 76 6.03 2.40 -6.13
C THR A 76 5.93 3.91 -5.91
N ILE A 77 5.94 4.35 -4.65
CA ILE A 77 6.06 5.76 -4.25
C ILE A 77 7.04 5.85 -3.08
N GLY A 78 8.28 6.27 -3.34
CA GLY A 78 9.35 6.21 -2.34
C GLY A 78 9.50 4.79 -1.74
N PRO A 79 9.44 4.61 -0.41
CA PRO A 79 9.51 3.29 0.21
C PRO A 79 8.20 2.48 0.11
N LEU A 80 7.11 3.06 -0.41
CA LEU A 80 5.84 2.37 -0.56
C LEU A 80 5.82 1.52 -1.83
N LYS A 81 5.40 0.25 -1.72
CA LYS A 81 5.14 -0.60 -2.88
C LYS A 81 3.80 -1.32 -2.79
N TYR A 82 2.94 -1.06 -3.76
CA TYR A 82 1.65 -1.73 -3.95
C TYR A 82 1.75 -2.87 -4.96
N PHE A 83 1.12 -3.99 -4.64
CA PHE A 83 1.05 -5.18 -5.49
C PHE A 83 -0.40 -5.47 -5.88
N TYR A 84 -0.78 -5.13 -7.12
CA TYR A 84 -2.14 -5.32 -7.65
C TYR A 84 -2.69 -6.70 -7.37
N ASN A 85 -1.84 -7.68 -7.63
CA ASN A 85 -2.12 -9.09 -7.54
C ASN A 85 -2.55 -9.55 -6.14
N THR A 86 -2.13 -8.88 -5.08
CA THR A 86 -2.55 -9.23 -3.71
C THR A 86 -3.47 -8.19 -3.10
N GLY A 87 -3.63 -7.03 -3.74
CA GLY A 87 -4.26 -5.84 -3.16
C GLY A 87 -3.46 -5.24 -2.00
N LYS A 88 -2.30 -5.79 -1.65
CA LYS A 88 -1.49 -5.38 -0.51
C LYS A 88 -0.52 -4.27 -0.86
N VAL A 89 -0.14 -3.52 0.16
CA VAL A 89 0.83 -2.44 0.08
C VAL A 89 1.81 -2.58 1.24
N PHE A 90 3.09 -2.33 0.97
CA PHE A 90 4.18 -2.52 1.91
C PHE A 90 5.05 -1.28 1.96
N TYR A 91 5.52 -0.95 3.16
CA TYR A 91 6.68 -0.12 3.37
C TYR A 91 7.92 -1.02 3.22
N ILE A 92 8.86 -0.65 2.35
CA ILE A 92 10.09 -1.41 2.07
C ILE A 92 11.29 -0.49 2.28
N SER A 93 12.14 -0.83 3.24
CA SER A 93 13.47 -0.25 3.40
C SER A 93 14.55 -1.29 3.08
N GLU A 94 15.83 -0.92 3.19
CA GLU A 94 16.95 -1.82 2.89
C GLU A 94 16.97 -3.10 3.74
N SER A 95 16.42 -3.06 4.95
CA SER A 95 16.51 -4.15 5.93
C SER A 95 15.15 -4.66 6.42
N ASP A 96 14.05 -3.99 6.07
CA ASP A 96 12.74 -4.24 6.67
C ASP A 96 11.61 -4.11 5.65
N MET A 97 10.55 -4.89 5.87
CA MET A 97 9.34 -4.88 5.08
C MET A 97 8.12 -4.98 6.00
N THR A 98 7.36 -3.88 6.06
CA THR A 98 6.16 -3.78 6.92
C THR A 98 4.93 -3.70 6.04
N GLN A 99 3.99 -4.64 6.19
CA GLN A 99 2.72 -4.56 5.48
C GLN A 99 1.89 -3.39 6.04
N LEU A 100 1.48 -2.47 5.18
CA LEU A 100 0.66 -1.32 5.54
C LEU A 100 -0.84 -1.57 5.26
N ILE A 101 -1.69 -0.76 5.87
CA ILE A 101 -3.14 -0.78 5.73
C ILE A 101 -3.56 0.15 4.59
N GLY A 102 -4.52 -0.29 3.77
CA GLY A 102 -5.21 0.57 2.79
C GLY A 102 -5.02 0.17 1.32
N GLY A 103 -4.06 -0.69 0.97
CA GLY A 103 -3.88 -1.21 -0.40
C GLY A 103 -3.81 -0.09 -1.45
N TYR A 104 -4.57 -0.21 -2.54
CA TYR A 104 -4.70 0.86 -3.55
C TYR A 104 -5.27 2.17 -2.96
N GLY A 105 -6.11 2.10 -1.93
CA GLY A 105 -6.66 3.28 -1.26
C GLY A 105 -5.59 4.16 -0.62
N LEU A 106 -4.50 3.57 -0.12
CA LEU A 106 -3.35 4.31 0.42
C LEU A 106 -2.61 5.07 -0.68
N ILE A 107 -2.38 4.42 -1.83
CA ILE A 107 -1.76 5.05 -3.02
C ILE A 107 -2.60 6.26 -3.45
N LYS A 108 -3.91 6.05 -3.61
CA LYS A 108 -4.84 7.10 -4.03
C LYS A 108 -4.87 8.26 -3.02
N PHE A 109 -4.88 7.96 -1.72
CA PHE A 109 -4.88 8.96 -0.67
C PHE A 109 -3.65 9.88 -0.75
N ILE A 110 -2.45 9.31 -0.92
CA ILE A 110 -1.21 10.09 -1.05
C ILE A 110 -1.30 11.04 -2.25
N LEU A 111 -1.74 10.54 -3.40
CA LEU A 111 -1.82 11.33 -4.63
C LEU A 111 -2.92 12.39 -4.61
N GLU A 112 -4.03 12.14 -3.90
CA GLU A 112 -5.17 13.06 -3.81
C GLU A 112 -5.02 14.12 -2.72
N THR A 113 -4.13 13.94 -1.74
CA THR A 113 -4.05 14.81 -0.56
C THR A 113 -3.13 16.01 -0.80
N PRO A 114 -3.65 17.25 -0.85
CA PRO A 114 -2.83 18.45 -0.95
C PRO A 114 -1.98 18.57 0.33
N GLY A 115 -0.67 18.41 0.21
CA GLY A 115 0.25 18.31 1.36
C GLY A 115 1.09 17.02 1.37
N LEU A 116 0.68 15.97 0.65
CA LEU A 116 1.43 14.71 0.50
C LEU A 116 1.99 14.52 -0.92
N GLN A 117 2.22 15.60 -1.65
CA GLN A 117 2.71 15.52 -3.04
C GLN A 117 4.24 15.57 -3.13
N GLU A 118 4.88 16.21 -2.15
CA GLU A 118 6.33 16.30 -2.05
C GLU A 118 6.91 15.07 -1.38
N LYS A 119 8.08 14.64 -1.85
CA LYS A 119 8.76 13.42 -1.40
C LYS A 119 8.93 13.35 0.12
N GLU A 120 9.39 14.43 0.75
CA GLU A 120 9.63 14.48 2.20
C GLU A 120 8.36 14.27 3.01
N ASN A 121 7.23 14.86 2.57
CA ASN A 121 5.94 14.70 3.23
C ASN A 121 5.39 13.28 3.05
N ILE A 122 5.59 12.67 1.88
CA ILE A 122 5.25 11.27 1.64
C ILE A 122 6.03 10.37 2.58
N GLU A 123 7.36 10.55 2.67
CA GLU A 123 8.22 9.75 3.54
C GLU A 123 7.83 9.91 5.02
N SER A 124 7.58 11.13 5.48
CA SER A 124 7.13 11.40 6.86
C SER A 124 5.78 10.73 7.16
N PHE A 125 4.84 10.78 6.22
CA PHE A 125 3.53 10.13 6.34
C PHE A 125 3.61 8.60 6.37
N LEU A 126 4.48 8.03 5.53
CA LEU A 126 4.69 6.59 5.48
C LEU A 126 5.40 6.06 6.73
N GLU A 127 6.32 6.83 7.30
CA GLU A 127 6.93 6.51 8.59
C GLU A 127 5.87 6.42 9.70
N LEU A 128 4.95 7.38 9.77
CA LEU A 128 3.84 7.32 10.74
C LEU A 128 3.01 6.05 10.56
N CYS A 129 2.66 5.70 9.31
CA CYS A 129 1.88 4.50 9.01
C CYS A 129 2.62 3.22 9.43
N LYS A 130 3.93 3.16 9.17
CA LYS A 130 4.80 2.04 9.57
C LYS A 130 4.81 1.87 11.08
N VAL A 131 5.17 2.93 11.82
CA VAL A 131 5.31 2.86 13.28
C VAL A 131 3.97 2.58 13.96
N ALA A 132 2.85 3.11 13.42
CA ALA A 132 1.53 2.78 13.91
C ALA A 132 1.26 1.27 13.84
N VAL A 133 1.47 0.64 12.68
CA VAL A 133 1.23 -0.81 12.51
C VAL A 133 2.16 -1.65 13.37
N GLU A 134 3.44 -1.27 13.48
CA GLU A 134 4.44 -2.00 14.27
C GLU A 134 4.14 -1.99 15.77
N ASN A 135 3.50 -0.92 16.26
CA ASN A 135 3.02 -0.84 17.64
C ASN A 135 1.60 -1.37 17.83
N GLY A 136 1.07 -2.11 16.85
CA GLY A 136 -0.27 -2.72 16.93
C GLY A 136 -1.43 -1.72 16.87
N ALA A 137 -1.17 -0.46 16.50
CA ALA A 137 -2.22 0.51 16.20
C ALA A 137 -2.81 0.25 14.81
N ASN A 138 -4.02 0.74 14.60
CA ASN A 138 -4.69 0.75 13.31
C ASN A 138 -4.76 2.18 12.79
N TYR A 139 -4.98 2.37 11.49
CA TYR A 139 -5.29 3.68 10.95
C TYR A 139 -6.35 3.60 9.86
N ARG A 140 -7.09 4.70 9.71
CA ARG A 140 -8.11 4.87 8.68
C ARG A 140 -7.80 6.13 7.88
N LEU A 141 -8.05 6.06 6.58
CA LEU A 141 -7.94 7.19 5.66
C LEU A 141 -9.35 7.60 5.23
N SER A 142 -9.67 8.89 5.30
CA SER A 142 -10.99 9.40 4.91
C SER A 142 -10.91 10.89 4.59
N GLY A 143 -11.40 11.32 3.41
CA GLY A 143 -11.63 12.74 3.09
C GLY A 143 -10.42 13.66 3.32
N GLY A 144 -9.21 13.22 2.95
CA GLY A 144 -7.97 13.97 3.21
C GLY A 144 -7.55 13.99 4.68
N SER A 145 -7.97 12.99 5.47
CA SER A 145 -7.61 12.83 6.88
C SER A 145 -7.05 11.44 7.15
N ILE A 146 -6.15 11.35 8.13
CA ILE A 146 -5.69 10.10 8.73
C ILE A 146 -6.13 10.04 10.19
N THR A 147 -6.83 8.97 10.56
CA THR A 147 -7.20 8.67 11.94
C THR A 147 -6.33 7.53 12.44
N ILE A 148 -5.53 7.74 13.48
CA ILE A 148 -4.82 6.67 14.20
C ILE A 148 -5.73 6.16 15.31
N ILE A 149 -5.86 4.85 15.42
CA ILE A 149 -6.75 4.16 16.36
C ILE A 149 -5.90 3.22 17.21
N SER A 150 -5.88 3.45 18.52
CA SER A 150 -5.15 2.61 19.47
C SER A 150 -5.70 2.81 20.88
N ALA A 151 -5.72 1.75 21.69
CA ALA A 151 -6.19 1.80 23.07
C ALA A 151 -5.33 2.70 23.98
N VAL A 152 -4.08 2.98 23.59
CA VAL A 152 -3.17 3.86 24.35
C VAL A 152 -3.42 5.36 24.09
N LEU A 153 -4.16 5.70 23.03
CA LEU A 153 -4.51 7.08 22.73
C LEU A 153 -5.69 7.53 23.60
N ASN A 154 -5.69 8.82 23.98
CA ASN A 154 -6.84 9.43 24.62
C ASN A 154 -8.09 9.25 23.74
N TYR A 155 -9.17 8.73 24.33
CA TYR A 155 -10.43 8.40 23.63
C TYR A 155 -10.30 7.35 22.51
N GLY A 156 -9.20 6.61 22.48
CA GLY A 156 -8.98 5.50 21.56
C GLY A 156 -8.57 5.89 20.13
N SER A 157 -8.55 7.18 19.80
CA SER A 157 -8.15 7.66 18.47
C SER A 157 -7.74 9.13 18.44
N VAL A 158 -6.91 9.48 17.46
CA VAL A 158 -6.60 10.86 17.10
C VAL A 158 -6.60 11.00 15.58
N GLU A 159 -7.10 12.12 15.07
CA GLU A 159 -7.19 12.37 13.63
C GLU A 159 -6.44 13.64 13.24
N PHE A 160 -5.81 13.60 12.07
CA PHE A 160 -5.28 14.77 11.39
C PHE A 160 -5.99 14.97 10.06
N ASN A 161 -6.42 16.20 9.80
CA ASN A 161 -6.99 16.61 8.52
C ASN A 161 -6.01 17.50 7.75
N PHE A 162 -5.54 17.02 6.61
CA PHE A 162 -4.57 17.72 5.76
C PHE A 162 -5.15 18.96 5.07
N ASN A 163 -6.47 18.99 4.79
CA ASN A 163 -7.10 20.12 4.10
C ASN A 163 -7.22 21.36 5.01
N TYR A 164 -7.37 21.15 6.31
CA TYR A 164 -7.61 22.23 7.28
C TYR A 164 -6.49 22.41 8.30
N ASN A 165 -5.45 21.57 8.28
CA ASN A 165 -4.39 21.55 9.31
C ASN A 165 -4.98 21.52 10.72
N LYS A 166 -5.89 20.57 10.94
CA LYS A 166 -6.60 20.38 12.21
C LYS A 166 -6.25 19.03 12.82
N ILE A 167 -6.00 19.04 14.12
CA ILE A 167 -5.82 17.85 14.95
C ILE A 167 -7.07 17.66 15.80
N ASN A 168 -7.70 16.49 15.69
CA ASN A 168 -8.83 16.09 16.52
C ASN A 168 -8.39 15.02 17.53
N LYS A 169 -8.35 15.39 18.81
CA LYS A 169 -7.98 14.53 19.95
C LYS A 169 -9.21 13.96 20.69
N GLY A 170 -10.38 13.95 20.04
CA GLY A 170 -11.66 13.51 20.59
C GLY A 170 -12.40 14.61 21.36
N ILE A 171 -11.74 15.24 22.34
CA ILE A 171 -12.35 16.31 23.16
C ILE A 171 -12.20 17.72 22.59
N ALA A 172 -11.23 17.90 21.69
CA ALA A 172 -10.88 19.19 21.15
C ALA A 172 -10.40 19.02 19.70
N ILE A 173 -10.71 20.04 18.90
CA ILE A 173 -10.18 20.22 17.56
C ILE A 173 -9.33 21.49 17.61
N GLU A 174 -8.04 21.35 17.33
CA GLU A 174 -7.06 22.45 17.39
C GLU A 174 -6.36 22.60 16.04
N ASP A 175 -5.85 23.80 15.77
CA ASP A 175 -4.93 24.02 14.65
C ASP A 175 -3.60 23.33 14.94
N GLY A 176 -2.99 22.73 13.94
CA GLY A 176 -1.70 22.09 14.06
C GLY A 176 -1.16 21.58 12.73
N SER A 177 0.15 21.38 12.68
CA SER A 177 0.86 20.79 11.55
C SER A 177 0.82 19.26 11.59
N PHE A 178 1.08 18.63 10.43
CA PHE A 178 1.22 17.18 10.35
C PHE A 178 2.36 16.67 11.24
N GLU A 179 3.47 17.41 11.35
CA GLU A 179 4.60 17.03 12.20
C GLU A 179 4.27 17.08 13.70
N GLU A 180 3.49 18.07 14.15
CA GLU A 180 3.01 18.12 15.53
C GLU A 180 2.07 16.95 15.84
N PHE A 181 1.18 16.61 14.90
CA PHE A 181 0.33 15.44 15.01
C PHE A 181 1.13 14.13 15.07
N LYS A 182 2.06 13.94 14.11
CA LYS A 182 2.93 12.77 14.04
C LYS A 182 3.72 12.61 15.33
N LYS A 183 4.36 13.68 15.81
CA LYS A 183 5.10 13.68 17.08
C LYS A 183 4.21 13.24 18.24
N TYR A 184 3.02 13.81 18.39
CA TYR A 184 2.07 13.41 19.43
C TYR A 184 1.70 11.92 19.37
N VAL A 185 1.41 11.41 18.17
CA VAL A 185 1.08 9.98 17.99
C VAL A 185 2.27 9.12 18.40
N LEU A 186 3.45 9.38 17.84
CA LEU A 186 4.66 8.57 18.08
C LEU A 186 5.07 8.57 19.56
N GLU A 187 5.02 9.72 20.23
CA GLU A 187 5.28 9.82 21.67
C GLU A 187 4.26 9.07 22.54
N THR A 188 3.06 8.81 22.01
CA THR A 188 1.99 8.11 22.75
C THR A 188 2.02 6.61 22.51
N ILE A 189 2.26 6.16 21.27
CA ILE A 189 2.21 4.73 20.92
C ILE A 189 3.50 3.97 21.19
N ASN A 190 4.64 4.66 21.30
CA ASN A 190 5.93 4.04 21.63
C ASN A 190 6.18 3.92 23.15
N LYS A 191 5.19 4.24 23.99
CA LYS A 191 5.26 4.09 25.45
C LYS A 191 4.79 2.71 25.89
#